data_AF-A0A7L4N1L7-F1
#
_entry.id   AF-A0A7L4N1L7-F1
#
_cell.length_a   1.000
_cell.length_b   1.000
_cell.length_c   1.000
_cell.angle_alpha   90.00
_cell.angle_beta   90.00
_cell.angle_gamma   90.00
#
_symmetry.space_group_name_H-M   'P 1'
#
loop_
_entity.id
_entity.type
_entity.pdbx_description
1 polymer ?
#
loop_
_entity_poly.entity_id
_entity_poly.type
_entity_poly.pdbx_seq_one_letter_code
_entity_poly.pdbx_strand_id
1 'polypeptide(L)'
;ADSTGSMNGVDMLKVHCSHPHLIVQLKFCKRENCRRFLQSYREGALRKSLQNHLQQSLAMTTVPLEMELKAGSEHLDDLLKDEDRCLECIYREKPDRLRDEEITELEEGLRSLIVHQSINNNSVAGKDGTPPNSASLPTLSQGNSLSPQVTFIFQGQEF
;
A
#
# COMPACT_ATOMS: atom_id res chain seq x y z
N ALA A 1 2.69 0.15 11.01
CA ALA A 1 3.56 -0.66 11.88
C ALA A 1 4.56 0.21 12.64
N ASP A 2 5.33 1.05 11.95
CA ASP A 2 6.42 1.87 12.53
C ASP A 2 6.00 2.76 13.71
N SER A 3 4.79 3.34 13.64
CA SER A 3 4.28 4.27 14.68
C SER A 3 3.40 3.61 15.74
N THR A 4 2.90 2.40 15.48
CA THR A 4 2.02 1.67 16.40
C THR A 4 2.74 0.50 17.08
N GLY A 5 3.98 0.21 16.67
CA GLY A 5 4.84 -0.84 17.22
C GLY A 5 4.40 -2.26 16.87
N SER A 6 3.40 -2.44 16.00
CA SER A 6 2.91 -3.78 15.63
C SER A 6 2.22 -3.78 14.26
N MET A 7 2.32 -4.91 13.56
CA MET A 7 1.60 -5.19 12.31
C MET A 7 0.07 -5.12 12.51
N ASN A 8 -0.42 -5.49 13.70
CA ASN A 8 -1.84 -5.47 14.06
C ASN A 8 -2.14 -4.35 15.07
N GLY A 9 -1.37 -3.26 14.98
CA GLY A 9 -1.47 -2.13 15.90
C GLY A 9 -2.76 -1.32 15.71
N VAL A 10 -3.15 -1.16 14.45
CA VAL A 10 -4.28 -0.36 13.98
C VAL A 10 -4.81 -0.99 12.70
N ASP A 11 -6.13 -1.03 12.54
CA ASP A 11 -6.76 -1.46 11.30
C ASP A 11 -7.13 -0.23 10.47
N MET A 12 -6.75 -0.24 9.19
CA MET A 12 -7.30 0.70 8.22
C MET A 12 -8.67 0.19 7.80
N LEU A 13 -9.69 1.02 8.01
CA LEU A 13 -11.06 0.68 7.62
C LEU A 13 -11.39 1.19 6.23
N LYS A 14 -10.98 2.43 5.93
CA LYS A 14 -11.35 3.12 4.70
C LYS A 14 -10.33 4.18 4.34
N VAL A 15 -10.19 4.43 3.05
CA VAL A 15 -9.45 5.56 2.49
C VAL A 15 -10.41 6.36 1.62
N HIS A 16 -10.58 7.65 1.93
CA HIS A 16 -11.37 8.57 1.12
C HIS A 16 -10.45 9.52 0.37
N CYS A 17 -10.61 9.55 -0.95
CA CYS A 17 -9.96 10.52 -1.82
C CYS A 17 -10.86 11.76 -1.95
N SER A 18 -10.67 12.75 -1.07
CA SER A 18 -11.41 14.02 -1.07
C SER A 18 -10.49 15.15 -1.49
N HIS A 19 -10.28 15.30 -2.80
CA HIS A 19 -9.28 16.23 -3.35
C HIS A 19 -9.40 17.65 -2.72
N PRO A 20 -8.30 18.22 -2.18
CA PRO A 20 -6.90 17.77 -2.28
C PRO A 20 -6.43 16.79 -1.18
N HIS A 21 -7.32 16.35 -0.30
CA HIS A 21 -6.99 15.57 0.90
C HIS A 21 -7.21 14.06 0.72
N LEU A 22 -6.40 13.27 1.43
CA LEU A 22 -6.58 11.85 1.64
C LEU A 22 -6.99 11.62 3.08
N ILE A 23 -8.19 11.08 3.31
CA ILE A 23 -8.71 10.83 4.67
C ILE A 23 -8.65 9.33 4.92
N VAL A 24 -7.92 8.93 5.96
CA VAL A 24 -7.77 7.52 6.34
C VAL A 24 -8.55 7.26 7.62
N GLN A 25 -9.54 6.37 7.56
CA GLN A 25 -10.29 5.93 8.72
C GLN A 25 -9.58 4.76 9.40
N LEU A 26 -9.29 4.93 10.68
CA LEU A 26 -8.53 3.98 11.48
C LEU A 26 -9.40 3.38 12.60
N LYS A 27 -9.11 2.14 12.96
CA LYS A 27 -9.68 1.46 14.12
C LYS A 27 -8.57 0.94 15.03
N PHE A 28 -8.67 1.31 16.31
CA PHE A 28 -7.75 0.85 17.34
C PHE A 28 -8.39 -0.27 18.15
N CYS A 29 -7.83 -1.48 18.06
CA CYS A 29 -8.33 -2.63 18.80
C CYS A 29 -7.82 -2.71 20.25
N LYS A 30 -6.73 -2.01 20.57
CA LYS A 30 -6.11 -1.99 21.91
C LYS A 30 -5.78 -0.56 22.34
N ARG A 31 -6.01 -0.26 23.63
CA ARG A 31 -5.75 1.08 24.19
C ARG A 31 -4.29 1.48 24.09
N GLU A 32 -3.40 0.54 24.35
CA GLU A 32 -1.96 0.76 24.33
C GLU A 32 -1.46 1.11 22.92
N ASN A 33 -2.07 0.55 21.88
CA ASN A 33 -1.72 0.88 20.50
C ASN A 33 -2.19 2.29 20.14
N CYS A 34 -3.39 2.68 20.59
CA CYS A 34 -3.91 4.03 20.41
C CYS A 34 -3.02 5.06 21.13
N ARG A 35 -2.58 4.76 22.36
CA ARG A 35 -1.62 5.61 23.09
C ARG A 35 -0.31 5.80 22.34
N ARG A 36 0.32 4.70 21.89
CA ARG A 36 1.56 4.78 21.08
C ARG A 36 1.37 5.58 19.80
N PHE A 37 0.22 5.40 19.15
CA PHE A 37 -0.13 6.19 17.97
C PHE A 37 -0.20 7.68 18.27
N LEU A 38 -0.93 8.08 19.32
CA LEU A 38 -1.05 9.48 19.73
C LEU A 38 0.31 10.11 20.09
N GLN A 39 1.17 9.36 20.77
CA GLN A 39 2.54 9.78 21.09
C GLN A 39 3.37 10.00 19.81
N SER A 40 3.37 9.03 18.90
CA SER A 40 4.06 9.12 17.61
C SER A 40 3.53 10.27 16.74
N TYR A 41 2.22 10.50 16.77
CA TYR A 41 1.56 11.61 16.08
C TYR A 41 2.07 12.94 16.62
N ARG A 42 1.98 13.15 17.94
CA ARG A 42 2.40 14.37 18.64
C ARG A 42 3.89 14.66 18.45
N GLU A 43 4.72 13.63 18.48
CA GLU A 43 6.18 13.76 18.34
C GLU A 43 6.63 13.90 16.87
N GLY A 44 5.70 13.82 15.92
CA GLY A 44 5.97 13.93 14.48
C GLY A 44 6.65 12.69 13.88
N ALA A 45 6.84 11.62 14.66
CA ALA A 45 7.42 10.37 14.18
C ALA A 45 6.52 9.72 13.11
N LEU A 46 5.19 9.77 13.28
CA LEU A 46 4.23 9.31 12.28
C LEU A 46 4.36 10.10 10.98
N ARG A 47 4.39 11.44 11.08
CA ARG A 47 4.51 12.33 9.91
C ARG A 47 5.78 12.02 9.12
N LYS A 48 6.91 11.89 9.82
CA LYS A 48 8.21 11.61 9.20
C LYS A 48 8.25 10.24 8.54
N SER A 49 7.74 9.21 9.21
CA SER A 49 7.63 7.86 8.64
C SER A 49 6.76 7.88 7.37
N LEU A 50 5.57 8.49 7.44
CA LEU A 50 4.67 8.58 6.30
C LEU A 50 5.28 9.36 5.13
N GLN A 51 5.93 10.48 5.41
CA GLN A 51 6.63 11.28 4.40
C GLN A 51 7.74 10.49 3.69
N ASN A 52 8.57 9.75 4.45
CA ASN A 52 9.63 8.92 3.88
C ASN A 52 9.07 7.82 2.99
N HIS A 53 7.99 7.16 3.42
CA HIS A 53 7.33 6.12 2.64
C HIS A 53 6.73 6.69 1.36
N LEU A 54 6.03 7.84 1.43
CA LEU A 54 5.48 8.50 0.25
C LEU A 54 6.55 8.96 -0.74
N GLN A 55 7.67 9.50 -0.27
CA GLN A 55 8.81 9.85 -1.12
C GLN A 55 9.29 8.66 -1.95
N GLN A 56 9.45 7.50 -1.31
CA GLN A 56 9.90 6.27 -1.96
C GLN A 56 8.84 5.74 -2.94
N SER A 57 7.59 5.63 -2.49
CA SER A 57 6.50 5.08 -3.30
C SER A 57 6.16 5.94 -4.52
N LEU A 58 6.28 7.26 -4.41
CA LEU A 58 6.00 8.20 -5.50
C LEU A 58 7.25 8.56 -6.31
N ALA A 59 8.42 8.02 -5.97
CA ALA A 59 9.71 8.40 -6.55
C ALA A 59 9.97 9.92 -6.51
N MET A 60 9.59 10.57 -5.40
CA MET A 60 9.75 12.01 -5.18
C MET A 60 10.86 12.31 -4.18
N THR A 61 11.61 13.39 -4.42
CA THR A 61 12.67 13.85 -3.50
C THR A 61 12.11 14.43 -2.20
N THR A 62 11.02 15.20 -2.27
CA THR A 62 10.36 15.82 -1.13
C THR A 62 8.86 15.81 -1.32
N VAL A 63 8.14 15.32 -0.30
CA VAL A 63 6.67 15.36 -0.24
C VAL A 63 6.27 16.29 0.89
N PRO A 64 5.70 17.49 0.63
CA PRO A 64 5.11 18.30 1.68
C PRO A 64 3.87 17.57 2.21
N LEU A 65 3.90 17.23 3.51
CA LEU A 65 2.83 16.47 4.14
C LEU A 65 2.30 17.25 5.34
N GLU A 66 1.03 17.59 5.33
CA GLU A 66 0.29 18.06 6.50
C GLU A 66 -0.68 16.96 6.95
N MET A 67 -0.93 16.88 8.25
CA MET A 67 -1.79 15.86 8.83
C MET A 67 -2.75 16.54 9.79
N GLU A 68 -3.93 15.95 9.94
CA GLU A 68 -4.97 16.38 10.85
C GLU A 68 -5.59 15.13 11.47
N LEU A 69 -5.84 15.15 12.77
CA LEU A 69 -6.40 14.02 13.51
C LEU A 69 -7.77 14.38 14.08
N LYS A 70 -8.79 13.60 13.72
CA LYS A 70 -10.17 13.79 14.17
C LYS A 70 -10.76 12.54 14.80
N ALA A 71 -11.63 12.75 15.77
CA ALA A 71 -12.56 11.73 16.27
C ALA A 71 -13.97 12.31 16.29
N GLY A 72 -14.81 11.89 15.34
CA GLY A 72 -16.15 12.46 15.16
C GLY A 72 -16.05 13.93 14.75
N SER A 73 -16.66 14.81 15.56
CA SER A 73 -16.56 16.27 15.39
C SER A 73 -15.38 16.91 16.10
N GLU A 74 -14.60 16.15 16.88
CA GLU A 74 -13.49 16.66 17.68
C GLU A 74 -12.19 16.69 16.87
N HIS A 75 -11.50 17.83 16.89
CA HIS A 75 -10.13 17.96 16.39
C HIS A 75 -9.15 17.57 17.51
N LEU A 76 -8.54 16.38 17.38
CA LEU A 76 -7.65 15.85 18.40
C LEU A 76 -6.30 16.60 18.44
N ASP A 77 -5.93 17.29 17.37
CA ASP A 77 -4.73 18.13 17.30
C ASP A 77 -4.65 19.15 18.44
N ASP A 78 -5.79 19.75 18.79
CA ASP A 78 -5.90 20.73 19.89
C ASP A 78 -5.80 20.09 21.28
N LEU A 79 -6.07 18.77 21.35
CA LEU A 79 -6.16 18.00 22.58
C LEU A 79 -4.92 17.13 22.83
N LEU A 80 -3.93 17.10 21.93
CA LEU A 80 -2.74 16.22 22.02
C LEU A 80 -1.91 16.34 23.31
N LYS A 81 -2.08 17.43 24.08
CA LYS A 81 -1.45 17.58 25.40
C LYS A 81 -2.10 16.70 26.47
N ASP A 82 -3.36 16.35 26.29
CA ASP A 82 -4.15 15.51 27.19
C ASP A 82 -4.49 14.19 26.49
N GLU A 83 -3.59 13.23 26.65
CA GLU A 83 -3.70 11.92 26.00
C GLU A 83 -4.97 11.17 26.40
N ASP A 84 -5.39 11.27 27.67
CA ASP A 84 -6.56 10.54 28.15
C ASP A 84 -7.86 11.10 27.56
N ARG A 85 -7.97 12.43 27.39
CA ARG A 85 -9.09 13.03 26.66
C ARG A 85 -9.14 12.60 25.20
N CYS A 86 -8.00 12.58 24.50
CA CYS A 86 -7.94 12.08 23.13
C CYS A 86 -8.43 10.63 23.02
N LEU A 87 -8.00 9.76 23.95
CA LEU A 87 -8.46 8.37 24.00
C LEU A 87 -9.98 8.30 24.20
N GLU A 88 -10.52 9.07 25.14
CA GLU A 88 -11.96 9.10 25.40
C GLU A 88 -12.76 9.50 24.16
N CYS A 89 -12.33 10.56 23.45
CA CYS A 89 -12.94 10.96 22.18
C CYS A 89 -12.92 9.82 21.16
N ILE A 90 -11.78 9.15 20.96
CA ILE A 90 -11.65 8.03 20.03
C ILE A 90 -12.55 6.85 20.42
N TYR A 91 -12.65 6.53 21.72
CA TYR A 91 -13.47 5.42 22.20
C TYR A 91 -14.98 5.67 22.09
N ARG A 92 -15.38 6.93 22.18
CA ARG A 92 -16.78 7.34 22.00
C ARG A 92 -17.23 7.14 20.56
N GLU A 93 -16.34 7.35 19.61
CA GLU A 93 -16.55 7.03 18.20
C GLU A 93 -16.50 5.50 18.01
N LYS A 94 -17.66 4.84 18.02
CA LYS A 94 -17.76 3.43 17.68
C LYS A 94 -17.78 3.30 16.15
N PRO A 95 -16.73 2.80 15.49
CA PRO A 95 -16.79 2.54 14.06
C PRO A 95 -17.78 1.39 13.82
N ASP A 96 -18.97 1.75 13.35
CA ASP A 96 -20.04 0.80 12.96
C ASP A 96 -19.80 0.20 11.56
N ARG A 97 -18.62 0.46 10.98
CA ARG A 97 -18.28 0.07 9.61
C ARG A 97 -17.21 -1.01 9.62
N LEU A 98 -17.47 -2.04 8.82
CA LEU A 98 -16.47 -3.03 8.45
C LEU A 98 -15.40 -2.36 7.57
N ARG A 99 -14.28 -3.05 7.40
CA ARG A 99 -13.24 -2.64 6.45
C ARG A 99 -13.81 -2.69 5.03
N ASP A 100 -13.55 -1.66 4.24
CA ASP A 100 -13.95 -1.59 2.85
C ASP A 100 -13.23 -2.66 2.00
N GLU A 101 -13.95 -3.20 1.02
CA GLU A 101 -13.48 -4.23 0.09
C GLU A 101 -12.27 -3.75 -0.72
N GLU A 102 -12.24 -2.47 -1.11
CA GLU A 102 -11.11 -1.84 -1.80
C GLU A 102 -9.80 -1.98 -1.01
N ILE A 103 -9.84 -1.79 0.31
CA ILE A 103 -8.66 -1.96 1.16
C ILE A 103 -8.20 -3.42 1.16
N THR A 104 -9.15 -4.35 1.19
CA THR A 104 -8.88 -5.79 1.20
C THR A 104 -8.24 -6.22 -0.13
N GLU A 105 -8.80 -5.78 -1.27
CA GLU A 105 -8.28 -6.06 -2.60
C GLU A 105 -6.87 -5.48 -2.80
N LEU A 106 -6.62 -4.25 -2.32
CA LEU A 106 -5.29 -3.64 -2.37
C LEU A 106 -4.26 -4.42 -1.56
N GLU A 107 -4.62 -4.87 -0.34
CA GLU A 107 -3.74 -5.69 0.49
C GLU A 107 -3.43 -7.05 -0.17
N GLU A 108 -4.42 -7.70 -0.78
CA GLU A 108 -4.24 -8.97 -1.50
C GLU A 108 -3.39 -8.80 -2.77
N GLY A 109 -3.63 -7.74 -3.54
CA GLY A 109 -2.82 -7.39 -4.70
C GLY A 109 -1.35 -7.16 -4.33
N LEU A 110 -1.11 -6.40 -3.26
CA LEU A 110 0.24 -6.15 -2.74
C LEU A 110 0.93 -7.45 -2.30
N ARG A 111 0.23 -8.32 -1.56
CA ARG A 111 0.77 -9.63 -1.14
C ARG A 111 1.17 -10.47 -2.35
N SER A 112 0.32 -10.50 -3.38
CA SER A 112 0.57 -11.25 -4.61
C SER A 112 1.82 -10.74 -5.34
N LEU A 113 2.00 -9.42 -5.45
CA LEU A 113 3.19 -8.81 -6.04
C LEU A 113 4.48 -9.19 -5.30
N ILE A 114 4.46 -9.13 -3.96
CA ILE A 114 5.63 -9.49 -3.13
C ILE A 114 5.99 -10.97 -3.27
N VAL A 115 4.99 -11.87 -3.31
CA VAL A 115 5.21 -13.31 -3.48
C VAL A 115 5.81 -13.61 -4.86
N HIS A 116 5.28 -12.99 -5.93
CA HIS A 116 5.81 -13.17 -7.29
C HIS A 116 7.26 -12.68 -7.40
N GLN A 117 7.61 -11.56 -6.76
CA GLN A 117 8.98 -11.05 -6.72
C GLN A 117 9.94 -12.00 -5.97
N SER A 118 9.47 -12.63 -4.89
CA SER A 118 10.24 -13.61 -4.12
C SER A 118 10.53 -14.88 -4.91
N ILE A 119 9.59 -15.34 -5.75
CA ILE A 119 9.77 -16.50 -6.63
C ILE A 119 10.73 -16.19 -7.78
N ASN A 120 10.63 -15.01 -8.39
CA ASN A 120 11.53 -14.59 -9.46
C ASN A 120 12.98 -14.35 -8.99
N ASN A 121 13.19 -13.93 -7.73
CA ASN A 121 14.54 -13.71 -7.21
C ASN A 121 15.26 -15.00 -6.80
N ASN A 122 14.52 -16.09 -6.54
CA ASN A 122 15.10 -17.39 -6.16
C ASN A 122 15.48 -18.27 -7.37
N SER A 123 15.15 -17.88 -8.60
CA SER A 123 15.53 -18.62 -9.83
C SER A 123 16.88 -18.19 -10.43
N VAL A 124 17.58 -17.22 -9.84
CA VAL A 124 18.90 -16.71 -10.29
C VAL A 124 19.99 -16.93 -9.23
N ALA A 125 19.93 -18.04 -8.49
CA ALA A 125 21.00 -18.46 -7.58
C ALA A 125 21.31 -19.97 -7.74
N GLY A 126 21.90 -20.31 -8.89
CA GLY A 126 22.22 -21.68 -9.27
C GLY A 126 23.39 -21.79 -10.24
N LYS A 127 24.58 -21.34 -9.77
CA LYS A 127 25.95 -21.75 -10.16
C LYS A 127 26.46 -21.53 -11.60
N ASP A 128 27.55 -20.75 -11.64
CA ASP A 128 28.57 -20.60 -12.70
C ASP A 128 29.12 -21.91 -13.29
N GLY A 129 29.56 -21.83 -14.57
CA GLY A 129 30.72 -22.59 -15.03
C GLY A 129 30.81 -22.95 -16.52
N THR A 130 31.49 -22.10 -17.30
CA THR A 130 32.22 -22.33 -18.59
C THR A 130 31.46 -22.44 -19.94
N PRO A 131 31.93 -21.76 -21.02
CA PRO A 131 31.42 -21.90 -22.38
C PRO A 131 32.20 -22.97 -23.18
N PRO A 132 31.61 -23.49 -24.27
CA PRO A 132 32.43 -23.66 -25.47
C PRO A 132 31.75 -23.20 -26.76
N ASN A 133 32.62 -22.75 -27.65
CA ASN A 133 32.41 -22.35 -29.03
C ASN A 133 31.75 -23.41 -29.92
N SER A 134 31.20 -22.87 -31.02
CA SER A 134 31.20 -23.36 -32.40
C SER A 134 29.97 -24.10 -32.96
N ALA A 135 29.39 -23.40 -33.94
CA ALA A 135 28.85 -23.86 -35.22
C ALA A 135 27.70 -24.88 -35.22
N SER A 136 26.55 -24.46 -35.75
CA SER A 136 26.08 -24.87 -37.09
C SER A 136 24.73 -24.20 -37.40
N LEU A 137 24.68 -23.43 -38.49
CA LEU A 137 23.44 -23.17 -39.23
C LEU A 137 23.07 -24.45 -40.00
N PRO A 138 21.77 -24.76 -40.12
CA PRO A 138 21.23 -24.99 -41.44
C PRO A 138 19.91 -24.25 -41.69
N THR A 139 19.67 -24.11 -42.98
CA THR A 139 18.73 -23.24 -43.70
C THR A 139 17.28 -23.73 -43.67
N LEU A 140 16.36 -22.76 -43.77
CA LEU A 140 14.98 -22.77 -44.30
C LEU A 140 14.19 -24.09 -44.40
N SER A 141 13.07 -24.13 -43.67
CA SER A 141 11.86 -24.84 -44.10
C SER A 141 10.61 -24.03 -43.74
N GLN A 142 9.89 -23.67 -44.79
CA GLN A 142 8.63 -22.95 -44.84
C GLN A 142 7.52 -23.77 -44.15
N GLY A 143 6.80 -23.17 -43.21
CA GLY A 143 5.68 -23.79 -42.50
C GLY A 143 4.73 -22.72 -41.98
N ASN A 144 3.66 -22.47 -42.73
CA ASN A 144 2.57 -21.58 -42.39
C ASN A 144 1.92 -21.96 -41.04
N SER A 145 1.73 -20.99 -40.15
CA SER A 145 0.53 -20.90 -39.30
C SER A 145 0.55 -19.53 -38.62
N LEU A 146 -0.14 -18.57 -39.22
CA LEU A 146 -0.46 -17.28 -38.61
C LEU A 146 -1.32 -17.57 -37.38
N SER A 147 -0.87 -17.14 -36.20
CA SER A 147 -1.68 -17.09 -35.00
C SER A 147 -2.98 -16.33 -35.29
N PRO A 148 -4.16 -16.80 -34.85
CA PRO A 148 -5.39 -16.04 -35.02
C PRO A 148 -5.28 -14.77 -34.19
N GLN A 149 -5.10 -13.64 -34.88
CA GLN A 149 -5.31 -12.32 -34.28
C GLN A 149 -6.80 -12.26 -33.93
N VAL A 150 -7.10 -12.17 -32.64
CA VAL A 150 -8.48 -12.05 -32.16
C VAL A 150 -8.92 -10.64 -32.47
N THR A 151 -9.52 -10.46 -33.64
CA THR A 151 -10.21 -9.22 -33.98
C THR A 151 -11.56 -9.19 -33.27
N PHE A 152 -11.95 -8.03 -32.73
CA PHE A 152 -13.32 -7.83 -32.22
C PHE A 152 -13.97 -6.61 -32.85
N ILE A 153 -15.31 -6.63 -32.93
CA ILE A 153 -16.09 -5.56 -33.56
C ILE A 153 -16.56 -4.56 -32.51
N PHE A 154 -16.18 -3.30 -32.68
CA PHE A 154 -16.72 -2.16 -31.93
C PHE A 154 -17.30 -1.14 -32.90
N GLN A 155 -18.58 -0.80 -32.73
CA GLN A 155 -19.33 0.13 -33.60
C GLN A 155 -19.31 -0.20 -35.10
N GLY A 156 -19.25 -1.50 -35.44
CA GLY A 156 -19.26 -1.95 -36.84
C GLY A 156 -17.90 -1.90 -37.53
N GLN A 157 -16.82 -1.67 -36.78
CA GLN A 157 -15.44 -1.69 -37.28
C GLN A 157 -14.62 -2.78 -36.57
N GLU A 158 -13.79 -3.49 -37.33
CA GLU A 158 -12.96 -4.61 -36.86
C GLU A 158 -11.58 -4.09 -36.40
N PHE A 159 -11.14 -4.50 -35.20
CA PHE A 159 -9.87 -4.12 -34.55
C PHE A 159 -9.04 -5.33 -34.14
#